data_AF-A0A813SQN8-F1
#
_entry.id   AF-A0A813SQN8-F1
#
_cell.length_a   1.000
_cell.length_b   1.000
_cell.length_c   1.000
_cell.angle_alpha   90.00
_cell.angle_beta   90.00
_cell.angle_gamma   90.00
#
_symmetry.space_group_name_H-M   'P 1'
#
loop_
_entity.id
_entity.type
_entity.pdbx_description
1 polymer ?
#
loop_
_entity_poly.entity_id
_entity_poly.type
_entity_poly.pdbx_seq_one_letter_code
_entity_poly.pdbx_strand_id
1 'polypeptide(L)'
;MPVLSLECYYCKESFVLNYIVTSNTVPTFTGCQLFNATTCHIIVTWDLNKNRTLIVIDLASTPSTKSVVHTPDFVYTRVKMQVVPHQEHINVEHSLVFVCTTINRGNNKETLKRILRSLVIEDQFRKEIYPLLKTVSPFDVKAAECFEFHNGTSGCPQKDLDKCQRCYGSTGNDPSSNDVEFCQTCPDTQDYANSAYRSSSFELQSHKRTEDEIVLTCQLKRCNSIDNINRVVKASKITFDFDEFYKITSKNIV
;
A
#
# COMPACT_ATOMS: atom_id res chain seq x y z
N MET A 1 26.74 -0.27 -10.13
CA MET A 1 27.19 -1.66 -10.35
C MET A 1 26.36 -2.56 -9.45
N PRO A 2 25.78 -3.65 -9.94
CA PRO A 2 24.97 -4.55 -9.12
C PRO A 2 25.83 -5.22 -8.05
N VAL A 3 25.30 -5.31 -6.82
CA VAL A 3 25.92 -6.08 -5.75
C VAL A 3 25.44 -7.53 -5.90
N LEU A 4 26.37 -8.47 -6.11
CA LEU A 4 26.05 -9.90 -6.30
C LEU A 4 25.44 -10.56 -5.06
N SER A 5 25.62 -9.95 -3.89
CA SER A 5 25.07 -10.38 -2.59
C SER A 5 25.12 -9.21 -1.61
N LEU A 6 23.98 -8.86 -1.02
CA LEU A 6 23.87 -7.89 0.06
C LEU A 6 23.94 -8.59 1.42
N GLU A 7 24.46 -7.91 2.44
CA GLU A 7 24.19 -8.27 3.83
C GLU A 7 22.85 -7.65 4.28
N CYS A 8 21.81 -8.44 4.53
CA CYS A 8 20.52 -7.94 5.02
C CYS A 8 20.27 -8.39 6.45
N TYR A 9 19.58 -7.56 7.25
CA TYR A 9 19.06 -8.00 8.54
C TYR A 9 17.87 -8.94 8.33
N TYR A 10 17.77 -9.98 9.14
CA TYR A 10 16.62 -10.85 9.23
C TYR A 10 16.24 -11.02 10.70
N CYS A 11 14.98 -10.82 11.01
CA CYS A 11 14.44 -11.04 12.34
C CYS A 11 13.41 -12.17 12.26
N LYS A 12 13.61 -13.23 13.04
CA LYS A 12 12.70 -14.39 13.07
C LYS A 12 11.30 -13.98 13.53
N GLU A 13 11.21 -13.03 14.46
CA GLU A 13 9.97 -12.50 15.00
C GLU A 13 9.72 -11.08 14.51
N SER A 14 8.46 -10.75 14.29
CA SER A 14 8.04 -9.39 13.96
C SER A 14 7.97 -8.53 15.23
N PHE A 15 8.27 -7.24 15.11
CA PHE A 15 8.13 -6.29 16.21
C PHE A 15 6.68 -5.82 16.29
N VAL A 16 5.99 -6.18 17.37
CA VAL A 16 4.62 -5.74 17.66
C VAL A 16 4.66 -4.63 18.70
N LEU A 17 4.23 -3.43 18.32
CA LEU A 17 4.31 -2.22 19.14
C LEU A 17 2.91 -1.69 19.43
N ASN A 18 2.69 -1.18 20.64
CA ASN A 18 1.43 -0.61 21.11
C ASN A 18 1.30 0.91 20.85
N TYR A 19 2.04 1.41 19.86
CA TYR A 19 1.99 2.79 19.39
C TYR A 19 2.21 2.84 17.88
N ILE A 20 1.81 3.96 17.25
CA ILE A 20 2.11 4.27 15.84
C ILE A 20 3.56 4.75 15.73
N VAL A 21 4.38 3.99 14.99
CA VAL A 21 5.78 4.33 14.75
C VAL A 21 5.87 5.52 13.81
N THR A 22 6.73 6.46 14.16
CA THR A 22 7.13 7.63 13.38
C THR A 22 8.64 7.60 13.18
N SER A 23 9.19 8.51 12.38
CA SER A 23 10.64 8.66 12.19
C SER A 23 11.43 8.86 13.50
N ASN A 24 10.81 9.39 14.56
CA ASN A 24 11.44 9.61 15.86
C ASN A 24 11.29 8.43 16.83
N THR A 25 10.36 7.51 16.57
CA THR A 25 9.99 6.43 17.50
C THR A 25 10.28 5.04 16.96
N VAL A 26 11.07 4.91 15.89
CA VAL A 26 11.51 3.60 15.37
C VAL A 26 12.27 2.84 16.46
N PRO A 27 11.87 1.58 16.79
CA PRO A 27 12.56 0.79 17.81
C PRO A 27 13.95 0.36 17.33
N THR A 28 14.74 -0.20 18.24
CA THR A 28 15.95 -0.93 17.85
C THR A 28 15.56 -2.36 17.45
N PHE A 29 16.10 -2.85 16.34
CA PHE A 29 15.84 -4.20 15.85
C PHE A 29 16.70 -5.23 16.59
N THR A 30 16.41 -5.44 17.88
CA THR A 30 17.12 -6.42 18.72
C THR A 30 16.76 -7.85 18.31
N GLY A 31 17.73 -8.76 18.32
CA GLY A 31 17.50 -10.18 18.00
C GLY A 31 17.56 -10.53 16.51
N CYS A 32 17.94 -9.57 15.66
CA CYS A 32 18.09 -9.78 14.23
C CYS A 32 19.52 -10.20 13.88
N GLN A 33 19.65 -11.01 12.84
CA GLN A 33 20.93 -11.53 12.35
C GLN A 33 21.18 -11.05 10.92
N LEU A 34 22.44 -10.97 10.53
CA LEU A 34 22.82 -10.61 9.16
C LEU A 34 22.94 -11.88 8.31
N PHE A 35 22.39 -11.82 7.10
CA PHE A 35 22.49 -12.88 6.11
C PHE A 35 22.84 -12.30 4.74
N ASN A 36 23.48 -13.14 3.93
CA ASN A 36 23.67 -12.85 2.51
C ASN A 36 22.36 -13.07 1.75
N ALA A 37 21.89 -12.04 1.06
CA ALA A 37 20.63 -12.05 0.30
C ALA A 37 20.73 -11.18 -0.94
N THR A 38 19.77 -11.31 -1.86
CA THR A 38 19.69 -10.43 -3.03
C THR A 38 18.82 -9.20 -2.77
N THR A 39 17.94 -9.27 -1.76
CA THR A 39 16.98 -8.21 -1.46
C THR A 39 16.77 -8.08 0.06
N CYS A 40 16.83 -6.85 0.56
CA CYS A 40 16.50 -6.51 1.95
C CYS A 40 15.10 -5.88 2.02
N HIS A 41 14.25 -6.34 2.94
CA HIS A 41 12.87 -5.89 3.09
C HIS A 41 12.63 -5.21 4.45
N ILE A 42 11.83 -4.15 4.44
CA ILE A 42 11.14 -3.64 5.62
C ILE A 42 9.65 -3.58 5.31
N ILE A 43 8.82 -4.15 6.17
CA ILE A 43 7.37 -4.02 6.10
C ILE A 43 6.90 -3.35 7.39
N VAL A 44 6.12 -2.30 7.28
CA VAL A 44 5.47 -1.63 8.41
C VAL A 44 3.98 -1.62 8.17
N THR A 45 3.21 -2.06 9.16
CA THR A 45 1.75 -2.01 9.14
C THR A 45 1.28 -1.25 10.37
N TRP A 46 0.50 -0.20 10.16
CA TRP A 46 -0.11 0.61 11.19
C TRP A 46 -1.61 0.29 11.28
N ASP A 47 -2.02 -0.35 12.37
CA ASP A 47 -3.44 -0.51 12.73
C ASP A 47 -3.89 0.75 13.47
N LEU A 48 -4.57 1.64 12.76
CA LEU A 48 -5.00 2.93 13.29
C LEU A 48 -6.19 2.82 14.24
N ASN A 49 -6.89 1.69 14.29
CA ASN A 49 -7.93 1.47 15.30
C ASN A 49 -7.33 1.11 16.65
N LYS A 50 -6.33 0.23 16.63
CA LYS A 50 -5.69 -0.28 17.85
C LYS A 50 -4.51 0.58 18.29
N ASN A 51 -4.14 1.59 17.50
CA ASN A 51 -2.94 2.40 17.70
C ASN A 51 -1.69 1.51 17.81
N ARG A 52 -1.56 0.53 16.90
CA ARG A 52 -0.49 -0.48 16.91
C ARG A 52 0.34 -0.43 15.64
N THR A 53 1.61 -0.77 15.76
CA THR A 53 2.50 -0.98 14.62
C THR A 53 3.04 -2.40 14.64
N LEU A 54 3.03 -3.05 13.47
CA LEU A 54 3.80 -4.25 13.19
C LEU A 54 4.99 -3.86 12.30
N ILE A 55 6.19 -4.27 12.66
CA ILE A 55 7.38 -4.14 11.79
C ILE A 55 7.93 -5.54 11.51
N VAL A 56 8.13 -5.85 10.24
CA VAL A 56 8.81 -7.05 9.77
C VAL A 56 10.09 -6.62 9.07
N ILE A 57 11.21 -7.24 9.46
CA ILE A 57 12.51 -7.05 8.83
C ILE A 57 12.91 -8.39 8.26
N ASP A 58 12.89 -8.47 6.95
CA ASP A 58 13.02 -9.73 6.23
C ASP A 58 13.97 -9.58 5.05
N LEU A 59 14.22 -10.68 4.37
CA LEU A 59 15.04 -10.75 3.17
C LEU A 59 14.41 -11.67 2.14
N ALA A 60 14.76 -11.47 0.87
CA ALA A 60 14.51 -12.45 -0.16
C ALA A 60 15.85 -12.98 -0.68
N SER A 61 15.97 -14.32 -0.65
CA SER A 61 17.10 -15.03 -1.23
C SER A 61 16.66 -15.68 -2.53
N THR A 62 17.10 -15.16 -3.67
CA THR A 62 17.05 -15.91 -4.94
C THR A 62 18.46 -16.35 -5.34
N PRO A 63 18.90 -17.56 -4.95
CA PRO A 63 20.09 -18.16 -5.51
C PRO A 63 19.70 -18.86 -6.81
N SER A 64 19.44 -18.11 -7.89
CA SER A 64 19.39 -18.74 -9.20
C SER A 64 20.13 -17.88 -10.20
N THR A 65 21.15 -18.49 -10.81
CA THR A 65 22.08 -17.97 -11.82
C THR A 65 21.41 -17.57 -13.14
N LYS A 66 20.10 -17.36 -13.17
CA LYS A 66 19.34 -16.99 -14.36
C LYS A 66 18.76 -15.60 -14.16
N SER A 67 19.42 -14.61 -14.78
CA SER A 67 18.88 -13.28 -15.09
C SER A 67 17.92 -12.74 -14.02
N VAL A 68 18.46 -12.33 -12.87
CA VAL A 68 17.70 -11.57 -11.89
C VAL A 68 17.27 -10.28 -12.60
N VAL A 69 15.99 -10.22 -12.97
CA VAL A 69 15.37 -8.98 -13.42
C VAL A 69 15.64 -7.95 -12.32
N HIS A 70 16.33 -6.88 -12.67
CA HIS A 70 16.73 -5.84 -11.72
C HIS A 70 15.48 -5.15 -11.18
N THR A 71 15.01 -5.58 -10.01
CA THR A 71 14.01 -4.83 -9.26
C THR A 71 14.71 -3.62 -8.63
N PRO A 72 14.36 -2.38 -9.00
CA PRO A 72 14.95 -1.19 -8.40
C PRO A 72 14.57 -1.09 -6.91
N ASP A 73 15.24 -0.21 -6.17
CA ASP A 73 14.88 0.04 -4.78
C ASP A 73 13.59 0.86 -4.79
N PHE A 74 12.58 0.42 -4.05
CA PHE A 74 11.31 1.12 -4.02
C PHE A 74 10.68 1.15 -2.63
N VAL A 75 9.85 2.18 -2.43
CA VAL A 75 8.93 2.31 -1.31
C VAL A 75 7.53 2.22 -1.87
N TYR A 76 6.80 1.19 -1.47
CA TYR A 76 5.36 1.06 -1.72
C TYR A 76 4.62 1.39 -0.43
N THR A 77 3.51 2.11 -0.54
CA THR A 77 2.66 2.41 0.60
C THR A 77 1.19 2.37 0.21
N ARG A 78 0.35 2.05 1.19
CA ARG A 78 -1.09 1.91 0.99
C ARG A 78 -1.85 2.44 2.20
N VAL A 79 -2.91 3.19 1.95
CA VAL A 79 -3.96 3.52 2.91
C VAL A 79 -5.17 2.65 2.57
N LYS A 80 -5.66 1.86 3.53
CA LYS A 80 -6.79 0.94 3.33
C LYS A 80 -7.82 1.12 4.42
N MET A 81 -9.09 1.17 4.01
CA MET A 81 -10.24 1.00 4.88
C MET A 81 -11.04 -0.23 4.44
N GLN A 82 -11.50 -1.03 5.39
CA GLN A 82 -12.30 -2.22 5.13
C GLN A 82 -13.40 -2.39 6.17
N VAL A 83 -14.59 -2.76 5.70
CA VAL A 83 -15.74 -3.15 6.51
C VAL A 83 -16.09 -4.58 6.11
N VAL A 84 -15.84 -5.52 7.03
CA VAL A 84 -16.17 -6.94 6.83
C VAL A 84 -17.57 -7.20 7.38
N PRO A 85 -18.45 -7.91 6.66
CA PRO A 85 -19.75 -8.30 7.21
C PRO A 85 -19.58 -9.03 8.53
N HIS A 86 -20.45 -8.75 9.49
CA HIS A 86 -20.45 -9.34 10.83
C HIS A 86 -19.28 -8.92 11.74
N GLN A 87 -18.39 -8.03 11.30
CA GLN A 87 -17.46 -7.34 12.20
C GLN A 87 -18.08 -6.01 12.64
N GLU A 88 -18.13 -5.77 13.95
CA GLU A 88 -18.66 -4.51 14.52
C GLU A 88 -17.73 -3.30 14.31
N HIS A 89 -16.54 -3.51 13.75
CA HIS A 89 -15.53 -2.49 13.60
C HIS A 89 -15.04 -2.35 12.16
N ILE A 90 -14.69 -1.11 11.81
CA ILE A 90 -14.01 -0.76 10.57
C ILE A 90 -12.54 -1.04 10.77
N ASN A 91 -11.87 -1.65 9.79
CA ASN A 91 -10.42 -1.78 9.78
C ASN A 91 -9.81 -0.63 8.97
N VAL A 92 -8.98 0.18 9.61
CA VAL A 92 -8.21 1.25 8.95
C VAL A 92 -6.74 0.96 9.15
N GLU A 93 -6.04 0.77 8.05
CA GLU A 93 -4.65 0.34 8.01
C GLU A 93 -3.86 1.25 7.08
N HIS A 94 -2.70 1.70 7.54
CA HIS A 94 -1.65 2.17 6.63
C HIS A 94 -0.58 1.09 6.56
N SER A 95 0.01 0.88 5.39
CA SER A 95 1.13 -0.05 5.24
C SER A 95 2.24 0.58 4.41
N LEU A 96 3.46 0.17 4.70
CA LEU A 96 4.67 0.53 3.98
C LEU A 96 5.46 -0.75 3.71
N VAL A 97 5.95 -0.88 2.49
CA VAL A 97 6.89 -1.92 2.07
C VAL A 97 8.07 -1.22 1.44
N PHE A 98 9.27 -1.51 1.93
CA PHE A 98 10.51 -1.08 1.35
C PHE A 98 11.29 -2.28 0.87
N VAL A 99 11.75 -2.19 -0.37
CA VAL A 99 12.56 -3.21 -1.04
C VAL A 99 13.87 -2.57 -1.46
N CYS A 100 14.98 -3.18 -1.08
CA CYS A 100 16.32 -2.71 -1.41
C CYS A 100 17.16 -3.83 -2.02
N THR A 101 17.71 -3.57 -3.19
CA THR A 101 18.61 -4.46 -3.94
C THR A 101 20.01 -3.86 -4.12
N THR A 102 20.24 -2.62 -3.67
CA THR A 102 21.49 -1.90 -3.94
C THR A 102 22.35 -1.55 -2.71
N ILE A 103 21.81 -1.58 -1.49
CA ILE A 103 22.51 -1.10 -0.28
C ILE A 103 22.70 -2.23 0.73
N ASN A 104 23.96 -2.48 1.11
CA ASN A 104 24.29 -3.36 2.22
C ASN A 104 23.63 -2.87 3.51
N ARG A 105 22.98 -3.79 4.21
CA ARG A 105 22.23 -3.55 5.44
C ARG A 105 21.12 -2.52 5.21
N GLY A 106 20.53 -2.51 4.01
CA GLY A 106 19.52 -1.54 3.59
C GLY A 106 18.28 -1.55 4.48
N ASN A 107 17.91 -2.68 5.08
CA ASN A 107 16.74 -2.81 5.96
C ASN A 107 17.02 -2.54 7.45
N ASN A 108 17.88 -1.57 7.75
CA ASN A 108 18.22 -1.20 9.13
C ASN A 108 17.30 -0.09 9.71
N LYS A 109 17.47 0.19 11.01
CA LYS A 109 16.72 1.21 11.75
C LYS A 109 16.80 2.61 11.12
N GLU A 110 18.00 3.04 10.73
CA GLU A 110 18.22 4.37 10.18
C GLU A 110 17.61 4.54 8.79
N THR A 111 17.61 3.48 7.97
CA THR A 111 16.84 3.46 6.72
C THR A 111 15.36 3.63 7.00
N LEU A 112 14.78 2.87 7.93
CA LEU A 112 13.36 3.03 8.27
C LEU A 112 13.05 4.47 8.73
N LYS A 113 13.89 5.06 9.58
CA LYS A 113 13.73 6.46 9.99
C LYS A 113 13.75 7.43 8.81
N ARG A 114 14.64 7.24 7.84
CA ARG A 114 14.73 8.06 6.62
C ARG A 114 13.45 7.93 5.80
N ILE A 115 13.00 6.69 5.56
CA ILE A 115 11.74 6.41 4.84
C ILE A 115 10.57 7.12 5.52
N LEU A 116 10.39 6.92 6.83
CA LEU A 116 9.27 7.49 7.58
C LEU A 116 9.29 9.02 7.69
N ARG A 117 10.46 9.63 7.55
CA ARG A 117 10.59 11.09 7.53
C ARG A 117 10.25 11.68 6.17
N SER A 118 10.52 10.91 5.12
CA SER A 118 10.33 11.31 3.72
C SER A 118 8.91 11.03 3.23
N LEU A 119 8.25 10.03 3.82
CA LEU A 119 6.89 9.67 3.50
C LEU A 119 5.88 10.50 4.30
N VAL A 120 4.96 11.13 3.59
CA VAL A 120 3.80 11.82 4.17
C VAL A 120 2.53 11.12 3.68
N ILE A 121 1.70 10.72 4.64
CA ILE A 121 0.36 10.17 4.41
C ILE A 121 -0.66 11.09 5.09
N GLU A 122 -1.43 11.82 4.29
CA GLU A 122 -2.63 12.52 4.75
C GLU A 122 -3.83 11.60 4.48
N ASP A 123 -4.69 11.38 5.48
CA ASP A 123 -5.81 10.44 5.40
C ASP A 123 -7.07 10.99 6.07
N GLN A 124 -8.17 10.96 5.33
CA GLN A 124 -9.53 11.33 5.72
C GLN A 124 -10.55 10.23 5.43
N PHE A 125 -10.10 8.99 5.19
CA PHE A 125 -10.98 7.87 4.83
C PHE A 125 -12.12 7.67 5.83
N ARG A 126 -11.87 7.85 7.14
CA ARG A 126 -12.93 7.69 8.17
C ARG A 126 -14.09 8.65 8.00
N LYS A 127 -13.78 9.88 7.58
CA LYS A 127 -14.79 10.93 7.42
C LYS A 127 -15.45 10.86 6.06
N GLU A 128 -14.65 10.68 5.00
CA GLU A 128 -15.12 10.83 3.63
C GLU A 128 -15.56 9.51 3.00
N ILE A 129 -14.88 8.40 3.30
CA ILE A 129 -15.06 7.14 2.57
C ILE A 129 -15.90 6.12 3.33
N TYR A 130 -15.81 6.09 4.66
CA TYR A 130 -16.60 5.16 5.48
C TYR A 130 -18.11 5.14 5.14
N PRO A 131 -18.79 6.27 4.88
CA PRO A 131 -20.21 6.25 4.50
C PRO A 131 -20.52 5.46 3.22
N LEU A 132 -19.54 5.25 2.34
CA LEU A 132 -19.66 4.48 1.10
C LEU A 132 -19.52 2.96 1.31
N LEU A 133 -18.94 2.54 2.44
CA LEU A 133 -18.57 1.13 2.70
C LEU A 133 -19.64 0.36 3.50
N LYS A 134 -20.89 0.82 3.49
CA LYS A 134 -21.99 0.16 4.19
C LYS A 134 -22.35 -1.18 3.55
N THR A 135 -22.53 -2.19 4.39
CA THR A 135 -22.99 -3.52 3.96
C THR A 135 -24.49 -3.52 3.69
N VAL A 136 -24.90 -4.09 2.55
CA VAL A 136 -26.30 -4.32 2.17
C VAL A 136 -26.50 -5.83 2.03
N SER A 137 -27.44 -6.39 2.77
CA SER A 137 -27.76 -7.82 2.71
C SER A 137 -29.28 -8.04 2.76
N PRO A 138 -29.87 -8.77 1.78
CA PRO A 138 -29.20 -9.30 0.60
C PRO A 138 -28.75 -8.18 -0.35
N PHE A 139 -27.64 -8.39 -1.06
CA PHE A 139 -27.17 -7.46 -2.08
C PHE A 139 -27.91 -7.71 -3.40
N ASP A 140 -28.51 -6.66 -3.97
CA ASP A 140 -29.14 -6.69 -5.30
C ASP A 140 -28.31 -5.84 -6.26
N VAL A 141 -27.62 -6.53 -7.18
CA VAL A 141 -26.74 -5.93 -8.20
C VAL A 141 -27.49 -4.91 -9.07
N LYS A 142 -28.76 -5.19 -9.40
CA LYS A 142 -29.56 -4.31 -10.27
C LYS A 142 -29.98 -3.05 -9.52
N ALA A 143 -30.43 -3.18 -8.28
CA ALA A 143 -30.79 -2.04 -7.44
C ALA A 143 -29.57 -1.18 -7.04
N ALA A 144 -28.41 -1.81 -6.91
CA ALA A 144 -27.14 -1.13 -6.65
C ALA A 144 -26.67 -0.27 -7.85
N GLU A 145 -27.20 -0.46 -9.06
CA GLU A 145 -26.81 0.29 -10.25
C GLU A 145 -25.28 0.44 -10.37
N CYS A 146 -24.55 -0.69 -10.27
CA CYS A 146 -23.11 -0.69 -10.43
C CYS A 146 -22.76 -0.11 -11.81
N PHE A 147 -21.87 0.89 -11.83
CA PHE A 147 -21.38 1.43 -13.09
C PHE A 147 -20.58 0.37 -13.84
N GLU A 148 -20.77 0.35 -15.16
CA GLU A 148 -20.05 -0.48 -16.09
C GLU A 148 -19.37 0.43 -17.10
N PHE A 149 -18.07 0.63 -16.91
CA PHE A 149 -17.26 1.47 -17.76
C PHE A 149 -15.80 1.08 -17.60
N HIS A 150 -15.09 0.92 -18.71
CA HIS A 150 -13.65 0.83 -18.70
C HIS A 150 -13.08 1.48 -19.95
N ASN A 151 -12.01 2.25 -19.79
CA ASN A 151 -11.27 2.90 -20.88
C ASN A 151 -9.83 2.36 -21.02
N GLY A 152 -9.36 1.52 -20.08
CA GLY A 152 -8.09 0.81 -20.16
C GLY A 152 -8.22 -0.60 -20.77
N THR A 153 -7.13 -1.10 -21.35
CA THR A 153 -7.06 -2.46 -21.94
C THR A 153 -6.60 -3.53 -20.96
N SER A 154 -6.12 -3.17 -19.78
CA SER A 154 -5.53 -4.07 -18.79
C SER A 154 -6.19 -3.94 -17.41
N GLY A 155 -6.45 -5.07 -16.75
CA GLY A 155 -6.70 -5.12 -15.31
C GLY A 155 -8.16 -5.04 -14.83
N CYS A 156 -9.14 -4.87 -15.72
CA CYS A 156 -10.55 -4.94 -15.30
C CYS A 156 -11.01 -6.37 -15.02
N PRO A 157 -11.57 -6.66 -13.83
CA PRO A 157 -12.18 -7.96 -13.56
C PRO A 157 -13.31 -8.31 -14.54
N GLN A 158 -13.45 -9.60 -14.85
CA GLN A 158 -14.56 -10.07 -15.67
C GLN A 158 -15.90 -9.79 -14.97
N LYS A 159 -16.85 -9.28 -15.75
CA LYS A 159 -18.20 -8.99 -15.31
C LYS A 159 -19.01 -10.28 -15.08
N ASP A 160 -19.69 -10.36 -13.94
CA ASP A 160 -20.71 -11.37 -13.66
C ASP A 160 -21.84 -10.74 -12.82
N LEU A 161 -22.95 -10.36 -13.45
CA LEU A 161 -24.09 -9.74 -12.75
C LEU A 161 -24.91 -10.73 -11.93
N ASP A 162 -24.74 -12.03 -12.12
CA ASP A 162 -25.52 -13.06 -11.44
C ASP A 162 -24.85 -13.46 -10.11
N LYS A 163 -23.53 -13.30 -10.00
CA LYS A 163 -22.75 -13.67 -8.80
C LYS A 163 -22.16 -12.49 -8.04
N CYS A 164 -22.13 -11.31 -8.64
CA CYS A 164 -21.50 -10.14 -8.05
C CYS A 164 -22.08 -9.81 -6.67
N GLN A 165 -21.18 -9.66 -5.69
CA GLN A 165 -21.54 -9.35 -4.30
C GLN A 165 -21.37 -7.87 -3.94
N ARG A 166 -20.79 -7.07 -4.84
CA ARG A 166 -20.48 -5.64 -4.66
C ARG A 166 -20.00 -5.00 -5.97
N CYS A 167 -20.24 -3.71 -6.13
CA CYS A 167 -19.65 -2.95 -7.23
C CYS A 167 -18.13 -2.77 -7.00
N TYR A 168 -17.36 -2.82 -8.08
CA TYR A 168 -15.92 -2.54 -8.10
C TYR A 168 -15.65 -1.29 -8.92
N GLY A 169 -14.79 -0.43 -8.41
CA GLY A 169 -14.22 0.70 -9.13
C GLY A 169 -12.73 0.79 -8.86
N SER A 170 -11.92 1.07 -9.88
CA SER A 170 -10.50 1.36 -9.73
C SER A 170 -9.99 2.38 -10.73
N THR A 171 -8.82 2.93 -10.43
CA THR A 171 -8.02 3.70 -11.38
C THR A 171 -6.67 3.04 -11.61
N GLY A 172 -6.27 2.88 -12.87
CA GLY A 172 -4.95 2.42 -13.28
C GLY A 172 -4.02 3.59 -13.58
N ASN A 173 -2.72 3.40 -13.29
CA ASN A 173 -1.57 4.24 -13.67
C ASN A 173 -1.77 5.76 -13.56
N ASP A 174 -1.25 6.32 -12.47
CA ASP A 174 -1.09 7.76 -12.22
C ASP A 174 -2.37 8.60 -12.46
N PRO A 175 -3.19 8.84 -11.42
CA PRO A 175 -4.40 9.66 -11.51
C PRO A 175 -4.09 11.15 -11.77
N SER A 176 -2.81 11.54 -11.84
CA SER A 176 -2.38 12.87 -12.29
C SER A 176 -1.99 12.95 -13.76
N SER A 177 -1.99 11.83 -14.49
CA SER A 177 -1.86 11.83 -15.95
C SER A 177 -3.19 12.22 -16.62
N ASN A 178 -3.13 12.75 -17.84
CA ASN A 178 -4.35 13.09 -18.61
C ASN A 178 -5.09 11.83 -19.11
N ASP A 179 -4.47 10.65 -19.00
CA ASP A 179 -4.98 9.37 -19.50
C ASP A 179 -5.27 8.42 -18.32
N VAL A 180 -6.02 8.89 -17.32
CA VAL A 180 -6.42 8.05 -16.18
C VAL A 180 -7.28 6.89 -16.69
N GLU A 181 -6.77 5.68 -16.51
CA GLU A 181 -7.54 4.47 -16.76
C GLU A 181 -8.52 4.27 -15.61
N PHE A 182 -9.78 4.04 -15.93
CA PHE A 182 -10.85 3.69 -15.02
C PHE A 182 -11.33 2.29 -15.32
N CYS A 183 -11.64 1.58 -14.25
CA CYS A 183 -12.35 0.32 -14.31
C CYS A 183 -13.54 0.34 -13.38
N GLN A 184 -14.74 0.14 -13.90
CA GLN A 184 -15.97 0.04 -13.13
C GLN A 184 -16.71 -1.21 -13.60
N THR A 185 -16.88 -2.18 -12.69
CA THR A 185 -17.46 -3.48 -13.03
C THR A 185 -18.14 -4.13 -11.83
N CYS A 186 -18.69 -5.32 -12.04
CA CYS A 186 -19.24 -6.21 -11.02
C CYS A 186 -18.47 -7.54 -11.07
N PRO A 187 -17.46 -7.75 -10.22
CA PRO A 187 -16.57 -8.90 -10.32
C PRO A 187 -17.17 -10.17 -9.70
N ASP A 188 -16.79 -11.33 -10.25
CA ASP A 188 -17.08 -12.67 -9.68
C ASP A 188 -16.14 -12.98 -8.48
N THR A 189 -16.20 -12.17 -7.42
CA THR A 189 -15.41 -12.42 -6.19
C THR A 189 -16.31 -12.79 -5.02
N GLN A 190 -15.95 -13.85 -4.30
CA GLN A 190 -16.61 -14.27 -3.05
C GLN A 190 -16.18 -13.47 -1.81
N ASP A 191 -15.50 -12.35 -1.98
CA ASP A 191 -15.18 -11.48 -0.86
C ASP A 191 -16.34 -10.49 -0.66
N TYR A 192 -16.85 -10.45 0.56
CA TYR A 192 -18.02 -9.66 0.94
C TYR A 192 -17.65 -8.35 1.64
N ALA A 193 -16.35 -8.08 1.84
CA ALA A 193 -15.91 -6.88 2.51
C ALA A 193 -16.05 -5.66 1.59
N ASN A 194 -16.67 -4.59 2.08
CA ASN A 194 -16.55 -3.31 1.41
C ASN A 194 -15.20 -2.72 1.77
N SER A 195 -14.47 -2.19 0.80
CA SER A 195 -13.16 -1.62 1.04
C SER A 195 -12.88 -0.45 0.13
N ALA A 196 -12.00 0.42 0.60
CA ALA A 196 -11.36 1.40 -0.25
C ALA A 196 -9.88 1.39 0.07
N TYR A 197 -9.04 1.50 -0.95
CA TYR A 197 -7.64 1.79 -0.73
C TYR A 197 -7.08 2.73 -1.79
N ARG A 198 -6.01 3.42 -1.38
CA ARG A 198 -5.11 4.14 -2.26
C ARG A 198 -3.71 3.60 -2.01
N SER A 199 -2.98 3.27 -3.05
CA SER A 199 -1.57 2.88 -2.98
C SER A 199 -0.72 3.78 -3.85
N SER A 200 0.54 3.96 -3.47
CA SER A 200 1.53 4.59 -4.32
C SER A 200 2.89 3.90 -4.18
N SER A 201 3.63 3.86 -5.27
CA SER A 201 4.99 3.32 -5.32
C SER A 201 5.99 4.39 -5.75
N PHE A 202 7.15 4.42 -5.11
CA PHE A 202 8.22 5.39 -5.34
C PHE A 202 9.52 4.65 -5.61
N GLU A 203 10.05 4.79 -6.83
CA GLU A 203 11.33 4.22 -7.22
C GLU A 203 12.46 5.17 -6.82
N LEU A 204 13.36 4.70 -5.96
CA LEU A 204 14.35 5.55 -5.31
C LEU A 204 15.47 5.98 -6.24
N GLN A 205 15.93 5.12 -7.17
CA GLN A 205 17.03 5.48 -8.07
C GLN A 205 16.63 6.53 -9.11
N SER A 206 15.41 6.46 -9.62
CA SER A 206 14.92 7.40 -10.63
C SER A 206 14.19 8.61 -10.06
N HIS A 207 13.98 8.65 -8.74
CA HIS A 207 13.27 9.73 -8.04
C HIS A 207 11.86 9.94 -8.59
N LYS A 208 11.16 8.84 -8.90
CA LYS A 208 9.85 8.88 -9.55
C LYS A 208 8.81 8.11 -8.75
N ARG A 209 7.60 8.65 -8.74
CA ARG A 209 6.41 7.86 -8.43
C ARG A 209 6.11 6.98 -9.65
N THR A 210 6.06 5.67 -9.47
CA THR A 210 5.85 4.69 -10.54
C THR A 210 4.44 4.14 -10.58
N GLU A 211 3.71 4.22 -9.46
CA GLU A 211 2.35 3.73 -9.33
C GLU A 211 1.55 4.65 -8.40
N ASP A 212 0.28 4.85 -8.72
CA ASP A 212 -0.71 5.47 -7.85
C ASP A 212 -2.07 4.86 -8.21
N GLU A 213 -2.53 3.92 -7.39
CA GLU A 213 -3.69 3.09 -7.65
C GLU A 213 -4.77 3.41 -6.62
N ILE A 214 -6.02 3.38 -7.07
CA ILE A 214 -7.19 3.50 -6.21
C ILE A 214 -8.12 2.34 -6.49
N VAL A 215 -8.69 1.79 -5.44
CA VAL A 215 -9.73 0.78 -5.53
C VAL A 215 -10.84 1.09 -4.53
N LEU A 216 -12.08 0.89 -4.96
CA LEU A 216 -13.30 0.97 -4.18
C LEU A 216 -14.16 -0.26 -4.47
N THR A 217 -14.44 -1.04 -3.42
CA THR A 217 -15.42 -2.12 -3.43
C THR A 217 -16.55 -1.79 -2.46
N CYS A 218 -17.79 -1.78 -2.94
CA CYS A 218 -18.91 -1.22 -2.18
C CYS A 218 -20.26 -1.77 -2.64
N GLN A 219 -21.30 -1.64 -1.80
CA GLN A 219 -22.64 -2.20 -2.07
C GLN A 219 -23.75 -1.15 -2.17
N LEU A 220 -23.45 0.12 -1.90
CA LEU A 220 -24.46 1.18 -2.03
C LEU A 220 -24.76 1.46 -3.51
N LYS A 221 -25.94 2.02 -3.74
CA LYS A 221 -26.35 2.46 -5.06
C LYS A 221 -25.29 3.39 -5.68
N ARG A 222 -24.85 3.10 -6.91
CA ARG A 222 -23.88 3.91 -7.67
C ARG A 222 -22.54 4.13 -6.97
N CYS A 223 -22.18 3.24 -6.03
CA CYS A 223 -21.06 3.51 -5.14
C CYS A 223 -19.71 3.49 -5.87
N ASN A 224 -19.55 2.71 -6.94
CA ASN A 224 -18.32 2.67 -7.75
C ASN A 224 -18.24 3.79 -8.81
N SER A 225 -19.12 4.80 -8.75
CA SER A 225 -19.11 5.95 -9.68
C SER A 225 -17.77 6.71 -9.70
N ILE A 226 -17.51 7.42 -10.80
CA ILE A 226 -16.28 8.22 -10.97
C ILE A 226 -16.18 9.27 -9.86
N ASP A 227 -17.30 9.87 -9.45
CA ASP A 227 -17.35 10.86 -8.37
C ASP A 227 -16.87 10.28 -7.03
N ASN A 228 -17.27 9.06 -6.71
CA ASN A 228 -16.84 8.38 -5.48
C ASN A 228 -15.39 7.91 -5.56
N ILE A 229 -14.92 7.47 -6.73
CA ILE A 229 -13.50 7.19 -6.96
C ILE A 229 -12.65 8.46 -6.75
N ASN A 230 -13.07 9.58 -7.33
CA ASN A 230 -12.46 10.89 -7.10
C ASN A 230 -12.52 11.33 -5.64
N ARG A 231 -13.55 10.91 -4.89
CA ARG A 231 -13.61 11.13 -3.45
C ARG A 231 -12.51 10.36 -2.73
N VAL A 232 -12.20 9.12 -3.13
CA VAL A 232 -11.06 8.37 -2.59
C VAL A 232 -9.73 9.08 -2.90
N VAL A 233 -9.55 9.60 -4.13
CA VAL A 233 -8.38 10.42 -4.51
C VAL A 233 -8.19 11.59 -3.55
N LYS A 234 -9.27 12.32 -3.24
CA LYS A 234 -9.22 13.52 -2.39
C LYS A 234 -9.10 13.19 -0.90
N ALA A 235 -9.59 12.02 -0.48
CA ALA A 235 -9.61 11.61 0.91
C ALA A 235 -8.25 11.11 1.41
N SER A 236 -7.29 10.83 0.54
CA SER A 236 -5.92 10.51 0.95
C SER A 236 -4.93 11.20 0.05
N LYS A 237 -3.79 11.62 0.57
CA LYS A 237 -2.65 12.10 -0.21
C LYS A 237 -1.39 11.40 0.29
N ILE A 238 -0.66 10.81 -0.64
CA ILE A 238 0.58 10.08 -0.38
C ILE A 238 1.69 10.76 -1.17
N THR A 239 2.70 11.27 -0.48
CA THR A 239 3.86 11.90 -1.11
C THR A 239 5.15 11.40 -0.49
N PHE A 240 6.20 11.30 -1.30
CA PHE A 240 7.53 10.91 -0.86
C PHE A 240 8.55 11.97 -1.28
N ASP A 241 9.26 12.52 -0.30
CA ASP A 241 10.31 13.52 -0.50
C ASP A 241 11.67 12.82 -0.70
N PHE A 242 12.11 12.73 -1.95
CA PHE A 242 13.40 12.11 -2.27
C PHE A 242 14.59 12.90 -1.70
N ASP A 243 14.50 14.22 -1.59
CA ASP A 243 15.58 15.05 -1.08
C ASP A 243 15.77 14.83 0.43
N GLU A 244 14.68 14.80 1.20
CA GLU A 244 14.74 14.47 2.63
C GLU A 244 15.15 13.01 2.85
N PHE A 245 14.81 12.09 1.93
CA PHE A 245 15.29 10.72 1.99
C PHE A 245 16.82 10.66 1.86
N TYR A 246 17.41 11.34 0.87
CA TYR A 246 18.87 11.29 0.61
C TYR A 246 19.70 12.25 1.46
N LYS A 247 19.06 13.12 2.24
CA LYS A 247 19.74 14.05 3.14
C LYS A 247 20.63 13.33 4.13
N ILE A 248 21.94 13.53 4.00
CA ILE A 248 22.93 13.05 4.97
C ILE A 248 22.69 13.82 6.27
N THR A 249 22.21 13.14 7.31
CA THR A 249 22.20 13.72 8.65
C THR A 249 23.64 13.81 9.14
N SER A 250 24.28 14.95 8.91
CA SER A 250 25.59 15.33 9.43
C SER A 250 25.53 15.49 10.95
N LYS A 251 25.39 14.39 11.69
CA LYS A 251 25.60 14.35 13.14
C LYS A 251 26.27 13.04 13.51
N ASN A 252 27.61 13.06 13.43
CA ASN A 252 28.55 12.46 14.38
C ASN A 252 29.97 12.82 13.92
N ILE A 253 30.34 14.10 14.12
CA ILE A 253 31.73 14.48 14.38
C ILE A 253 31.72 15.01 15.81
N VAL A 254 31.91 14.11 16.77
CA VAL A 254 32.54 14.38 18.07
C VAL A 254 33.37 13.16 18.39
#